data_AF-A0AAJ2B8R5-F1
#
_entry.id   AF-A0AAJ2B8R5-F1
#
_cell.length_a   1.000
_cell.length_b   1.000
_cell.length_c   1.000
_cell.angle_alpha   90.00
_cell.angle_beta   90.00
_cell.angle_gamma   90.00
#
_symmetry.space_group_name_H-M   'P 1'
#
loop_
_entity.id
_entity.type
_entity.pdbx_description
1 polymer ?
#
loop_
_entity_poly.entity_id
_entity_poly.type
_entity_poly.pdbx_seq_one_letter_code
_entity_poly.pdbx_strand_id
1 'polypeptide(L)'
;MLGAPTMSSREIAELVESRHDKVKQSIERLAARGVIALPPLGEYLDSLGRRAAEYRVVKRDSYVIVAQLSPEFTARLVDRWQELESRATQPAVNLDDPAFLRGALLQYTERVIALEQKVAEQAPAVEFAHAIRDTNDAISIGQMSAVLGIGRNRFFARLRADHILMADNLPYQTYKDRGYFRVIESVWIDDAKEPHPTFKTLVTGRGQVFLQRKYGAEAA
;
A
#
# COMPACT_ATOMS: atom_id res chain seq x y z
N MET A 1 10.19 -14.30 -50.76
CA MET A 1 10.52 -15.02 -49.51
C MET A 1 11.18 -14.03 -48.57
N LEU A 2 10.45 -13.55 -47.55
CA LEU A 2 11.06 -12.74 -46.49
C LEU A 2 11.89 -13.70 -45.63
N GLY A 3 13.20 -13.50 -45.58
CA GLY A 3 14.11 -14.31 -44.75
C GLY A 3 13.71 -14.25 -43.27
N ALA A 4 14.08 -15.26 -42.49
CA ALA A 4 13.85 -15.26 -41.05
C ALA A 4 14.45 -13.99 -40.42
N PRO A 5 13.77 -13.35 -39.45
CA PRO A 5 14.26 -12.13 -38.82
C PRO A 5 15.60 -12.41 -38.12
N THR A 6 16.62 -11.62 -38.46
CA THR A 6 17.97 -11.67 -37.88
C THR A 6 18.29 -10.35 -37.21
N MET A 7 19.12 -10.40 -36.16
CA MET A 7 19.68 -9.23 -35.50
C MET A 7 21.17 -9.11 -35.86
N SER A 8 21.62 -7.91 -36.22
CA SER A 8 23.02 -7.66 -36.54
C SER A 8 23.88 -7.61 -35.26
N SER A 9 25.16 -7.96 -35.37
CA SER A 9 26.09 -7.82 -34.23
C SER A 9 26.31 -6.36 -33.81
N ARG A 10 25.98 -5.38 -34.66
CA ARG A 10 25.95 -3.95 -34.30
C ARG A 10 24.77 -3.60 -33.41
N GLU A 11 23.56 -4.03 -33.77
CA GLU A 11 22.37 -3.83 -32.92
C GLU A 11 22.58 -4.48 -31.55
N ILE A 12 23.20 -5.67 -31.50
CA ILE A 12 23.56 -6.32 -30.22
C ILE A 12 24.55 -5.45 -29.43
N ALA A 13 25.57 -4.88 -30.10
CA ALA A 13 26.56 -4.02 -29.47
C ALA A 13 25.94 -2.75 -28.87
N GLU A 14 25.00 -2.14 -29.59
CA GLU A 14 24.23 -0.99 -29.11
C GLU A 14 23.33 -1.37 -27.91
N LEU A 15 22.65 -2.52 -27.97
CA LEU A 15 21.78 -3.00 -26.89
C LEU A 15 22.52 -3.33 -25.59
N VAL A 16 23.72 -3.88 -25.67
CA VAL A 16 24.54 -4.22 -24.50
C VAL A 16 25.55 -3.12 -24.14
N GLU A 17 25.46 -1.96 -24.78
CA GLU A 17 26.37 -0.82 -24.61
C GLU A 17 27.86 -1.22 -24.67
N SER A 18 28.18 -2.14 -25.60
CA SER A 18 29.51 -2.71 -25.74
C SER A 18 30.12 -2.38 -27.10
N ARG A 19 31.45 -2.47 -27.20
CA ARG A 19 32.15 -2.26 -28.47
C ARG A 19 31.82 -3.39 -29.44
N HIS A 20 31.52 -3.05 -30.69
CA HIS A 20 31.20 -4.02 -31.76
C HIS A 20 32.25 -5.13 -31.89
N ASP A 21 33.54 -4.79 -31.79
CA ASP A 21 34.64 -5.77 -31.83
C ASP A 21 34.56 -6.81 -30.70
N LYS A 22 34.10 -6.42 -29.51
CA LYS A 22 33.94 -7.34 -28.37
C LYS A 22 32.76 -8.29 -28.56
N VAL A 23 31.72 -7.82 -29.22
CA VAL A 23 30.59 -8.67 -29.63
C VAL A 23 31.04 -9.68 -30.67
N LYS A 24 31.79 -9.27 -31.70
CA LYS A 24 32.35 -10.18 -32.71
C LYS A 24 33.26 -11.24 -32.10
N GLN A 25 34.19 -10.84 -31.22
CA GLN A 25 35.05 -11.78 -30.49
C GLN A 25 34.24 -12.78 -29.65
N SER A 26 33.16 -12.35 -29.02
CA SER A 26 32.29 -13.25 -28.25
C SER A 26 31.53 -14.22 -29.14
N ILE A 27 31.03 -13.78 -30.30
CA ILE A 27 30.38 -14.63 -31.31
C ILE A 27 31.35 -15.72 -31.78
N GLU A 28 32.56 -15.35 -32.19
CA GLU A 28 33.59 -16.28 -32.65
C GLU A 28 33.96 -17.29 -31.55
N ARG A 29 34.12 -16.81 -30.31
CA ARG A 29 34.44 -17.68 -29.16
C ARG A 29 33.30 -18.65 -28.84
N LEU A 30 32.04 -18.21 -28.89
CA LEU A 30 30.87 -19.06 -28.65
C LEU A 30 30.70 -20.09 -29.76
N ALA A 31 30.96 -19.70 -31.01
CA ALA A 31 30.97 -20.61 -32.15
C ALA A 31 32.08 -21.67 -32.03
N ALA A 32 33.30 -21.27 -31.66
CA ALA A 32 34.41 -22.19 -31.43
C ALA A 32 34.15 -23.19 -30.29
N ARG A 33 33.40 -22.79 -29.27
CA ARG A 33 32.95 -23.67 -28.18
C ARG A 33 31.76 -24.57 -28.56
N GLY A 34 31.19 -24.41 -29.76
CA GLY A 34 30.01 -25.14 -30.21
C GLY A 34 28.71 -24.74 -29.51
N VAL A 35 28.67 -23.59 -28.83
CA VAL A 35 27.46 -23.10 -28.13
C VAL A 35 26.45 -22.53 -29.12
N ILE A 36 26.95 -21.86 -30.17
CA ILE A 36 26.17 -21.34 -31.29
C ILE A 36 26.79 -21.82 -32.61
N ALA A 37 26.01 -21.81 -33.69
CA ALA A 37 26.58 -21.95 -35.02
C ALA A 37 27.23 -20.62 -35.44
N LEU A 38 28.33 -20.66 -36.21
CA LEU A 38 28.96 -19.44 -36.70
C LEU A 38 27.97 -18.68 -37.61
N PRO A 39 27.53 -17.45 -37.23
CA PRO A 39 26.53 -16.75 -38.01
C PRO A 39 27.08 -16.28 -39.36
N PRO A 40 26.23 -16.11 -40.39
CA PRO A 40 26.66 -15.58 -41.68
C PRO A 40 27.16 -14.14 -41.55
N LEU A 41 28.22 -13.83 -42.29
CA LEU A 41 28.80 -12.49 -42.37
C LEU A 41 28.00 -11.63 -43.36
N GLY A 42 27.63 -10.42 -42.94
CA GLY A 42 27.11 -9.35 -43.78
C GLY A 42 28.10 -8.21 -43.88
N GLU A 43 27.91 -7.35 -44.88
CA GLU A 43 28.68 -6.12 -45.04
C GLU A 43 27.78 -4.90 -44.78
N TYR A 44 28.35 -3.88 -44.16
CA TYR A 44 27.73 -2.58 -43.96
C TYR A 44 28.73 -1.46 -44.25
N LEU A 45 28.23 -0.23 -44.42
CA LEU A 45 29.06 0.97 -44.52
C LEU A 45 29.19 1.61 -43.13
N ASP A 46 30.42 1.77 -42.67
CA ASP A 46 30.69 2.48 -41.41
C ASP A 46 30.37 3.99 -41.53
N SER A 47 30.45 4.70 -40.41
CA SER A 47 30.23 6.16 -40.37
C SER A 47 31.22 6.97 -41.22
N LEU A 48 32.30 6.33 -41.70
CA LEU A 48 33.34 6.90 -42.55
C LEU A 48 33.21 6.41 -44.01
N GLY A 49 32.12 5.72 -44.36
CA GLY A 49 31.85 5.21 -45.71
C GLY A 49 32.69 3.99 -46.11
N ARG A 50 33.40 3.36 -45.18
CA ARG A 50 34.22 2.16 -45.44
C ARG A 50 33.38 0.90 -45.27
N ARG A 51 33.67 -0.12 -46.07
CA ARG A 51 33.04 -1.44 -45.94
C ARG A 51 33.55 -2.13 -44.68
N ALA A 52 32.62 -2.50 -43.80
CA ALA A 52 32.89 -3.21 -42.57
C ALA A 52 31.99 -4.46 -42.46
N ALA A 53 32.48 -5.47 -41.75
CA ALA A 53 31.79 -6.75 -41.61
C ALA A 53 31.01 -6.85 -40.31
N GLU A 54 29.78 -7.35 -40.39
CA GLU A 54 28.90 -7.65 -39.27
C GLU A 54 28.39 -9.09 -39.34
N TYR A 55 27.90 -9.63 -38.22
CA TYR A 55 27.29 -10.96 -38.17
C TYR A 55 25.77 -10.83 -38.13
N ARG A 56 25.05 -11.68 -38.87
CA ARG A 56 23.59 -11.77 -38.79
C ARG A 56 23.18 -12.95 -37.92
N VAL A 57 22.71 -12.63 -36.72
CA VAL A 57 22.47 -13.58 -35.64
C VAL A 57 20.98 -13.94 -35.60
N VAL A 58 20.69 -15.22 -35.39
CA VAL A 58 19.32 -15.72 -35.18
C VAL A 58 18.84 -15.46 -33.75
N LYS A 59 17.52 -15.41 -33.54
CA LYS A 59 16.89 -15.08 -32.25
C LYS A 59 17.44 -15.85 -31.04
N ARG A 60 17.68 -17.17 -31.19
CA ARG A 60 18.23 -17.99 -30.09
C ARG A 60 19.63 -17.55 -29.71
N ASP A 61 20.48 -17.41 -30.71
CA ASP A 61 21.91 -17.13 -30.52
C ASP A 61 22.12 -15.71 -29.99
N SER A 62 21.26 -14.75 -30.37
CA SER A 62 21.30 -13.39 -29.81
C SER A 62 21.07 -13.38 -28.30
N TYR A 63 20.18 -14.23 -27.76
CA TYR A 63 20.00 -14.32 -26.31
C TYR A 63 21.24 -14.86 -25.60
N VAL A 64 21.90 -15.87 -26.18
CA VAL A 64 23.12 -16.46 -25.62
C VAL A 64 24.27 -15.46 -25.61
N ILE A 65 24.43 -14.70 -26.70
CA ILE A 65 25.45 -13.66 -26.82
C ILE A 65 25.21 -12.55 -25.80
N VAL A 66 23.97 -12.06 -25.69
CA VAL A 66 23.60 -11.01 -24.72
C VAL A 66 23.80 -11.50 -23.28
N ALA A 67 23.41 -12.73 -22.96
CA ALA A 67 23.61 -13.30 -21.63
C ALA A 67 25.10 -13.37 -21.23
N GLN A 68 26.00 -13.61 -22.18
CA GLN A 68 27.44 -13.59 -21.91
C GLN A 68 28.01 -12.17 -21.77
N LEU A 69 27.49 -11.21 -22.55
CA LEU A 69 28.00 -9.83 -22.58
C LEU A 69 27.41 -8.95 -21.47
N SER A 70 26.21 -9.27 -20.98
CA SER A 70 25.53 -8.57 -19.89
C SER A 70 25.36 -9.51 -18.69
N PRO A 71 26.31 -9.51 -17.74
CA PRO A 71 26.15 -10.21 -16.47
C PRO A 71 24.92 -9.76 -15.69
N GLU A 72 24.54 -8.49 -15.82
CA GLU A 72 23.35 -7.91 -15.18
C GLU A 72 22.05 -8.55 -15.71
N PHE A 73 21.95 -8.76 -17.02
CA PHE A 73 20.81 -9.46 -17.62
C PHE A 73 20.71 -10.90 -17.10
N THR A 74 21.85 -11.60 -17.02
CA THR A 74 21.91 -12.96 -16.50
C THR A 74 21.56 -13.01 -15.01
N ALA A 75 22.04 -12.06 -14.21
CA ALA A 75 21.70 -11.95 -12.79
C ALA A 75 20.19 -11.78 -12.59
N ARG A 76 19.55 -10.86 -13.34
CA ARG A 76 18.10 -10.67 -13.29
C ARG A 76 17.32 -11.93 -13.67
N LEU A 77 17.81 -12.69 -14.64
CA LEU A 77 17.20 -13.96 -15.04
C LEU A 77 17.30 -14.99 -13.90
N VAL A 78 18.46 -15.09 -13.24
CA VAL A 78 18.68 -15.97 -12.08
C VAL A 78 17.78 -15.55 -10.92
N ASP A 79 17.75 -14.26 -10.56
CA ASP A 79 16.90 -13.73 -9.49
C ASP A 79 15.42 -14.04 -9.75
N ARG A 80 14.98 -13.90 -11.01
CA ARG A 80 13.60 -14.20 -11.41
C ARG A 80 13.27 -15.69 -11.26
N TRP A 81 14.21 -16.58 -11.59
CA TRP A 81 14.01 -18.01 -11.39
C TRP A 81 13.98 -18.38 -9.91
N GLN A 82 14.86 -17.82 -9.09
CA GLN A 82 14.84 -18.00 -7.63
C GLN A 82 13.52 -17.51 -7.02
N GLU A 83 12.99 -16.39 -7.50
CA GLU A 83 11.68 -15.90 -7.08
C GLU A 83 10.56 -16.90 -7.44
N LEU A 84 10.56 -17.43 -8.66
CA LEU A 84 9.56 -18.43 -9.09
C LEU A 84 9.68 -19.74 -8.30
N GLU A 85 10.90 -20.19 -8.04
CA GLU A 85 11.16 -21.38 -7.21
C GLU A 85 10.73 -21.16 -5.76
N SER A 86 11.01 -20.01 -5.15
CA SER A 86 10.53 -19.69 -3.80
C SER A 86 9.01 -19.66 -3.70
N ARG A 87 8.32 -19.16 -4.74
CA ARG A 87 6.85 -19.19 -4.84
C ARG A 87 6.31 -20.62 -4.99
N ALA A 88 6.97 -21.45 -5.79
CA ALA A 88 6.60 -22.86 -5.98
C ALA A 88 6.96 -23.74 -4.78
N THR A 89 7.95 -23.33 -3.98
CA THR A 89 8.42 -24.00 -2.74
C THR A 89 7.67 -23.50 -1.50
N GLN A 90 6.63 -22.68 -1.65
CA GLN A 90 5.67 -22.54 -0.56
C GLN A 90 5.24 -23.95 -0.15
N PRO A 91 5.41 -24.33 1.13
CA PRO A 91 5.14 -25.70 1.54
C PRO A 91 3.67 -25.97 1.24
N ALA A 92 3.43 -26.80 0.23
CA ALA A 92 2.15 -27.48 0.12
C ALA A 92 1.96 -28.15 1.48
N VAL A 93 0.86 -27.82 2.17
CA VAL A 93 0.47 -28.50 3.41
C VAL A 93 0.51 -29.98 3.07
N ASN A 94 1.46 -30.71 3.66
CA ASN A 94 1.58 -32.14 3.40
C ASN A 94 0.40 -32.82 4.11
N LEU A 95 -0.68 -33.03 3.36
CA LEU A 95 -1.91 -33.65 3.85
C LEU A 95 -1.72 -35.16 4.10
N ASP A 96 -0.60 -35.74 3.66
CA ASP A 96 -0.33 -37.17 3.77
C ASP A 96 0.40 -37.55 5.07
N ASP A 97 0.88 -36.56 5.84
CA ASP A 97 1.48 -36.78 7.17
C ASP A 97 0.48 -36.46 8.31
N PRO A 98 -0.07 -37.49 8.99
CA PRO A 98 -1.01 -37.30 10.08
C PRO A 98 -0.44 -36.53 11.27
N ALA A 99 0.87 -36.60 11.53
CA ALA A 99 1.51 -35.91 12.64
C ALA A 99 1.61 -34.40 12.38
N PHE A 100 2.01 -34.02 11.15
CA PHE A 100 2.04 -32.63 10.72
C PHE A 100 0.65 -32.00 10.72
N LEU A 101 -0.35 -32.70 10.16
CA LEU A 101 -1.75 -32.25 10.16
C LEU A 101 -2.27 -31.99 11.57
N ARG A 102 -2.01 -32.91 12.51
CA ARG A 102 -2.43 -32.74 13.91
C ARG A 102 -1.78 -31.52 14.56
N GLY A 103 -0.49 -31.30 14.34
CA GLY A 103 0.22 -30.12 14.84
C GLY A 103 -0.34 -28.81 14.28
N ALA A 104 -0.57 -28.76 12.98
CA ALA A 104 -1.15 -27.60 12.31
C ALA A 104 -2.58 -27.29 12.80
N LEU A 105 -3.41 -28.33 12.97
CA LEU A 105 -4.77 -28.20 13.51
C LEU A 105 -4.77 -27.67 14.94
N LEU A 106 -3.90 -28.21 15.82
CA LEU A 106 -3.77 -27.74 17.20
C LEU A 106 -3.39 -26.26 17.25
N GLN A 107 -2.36 -25.87 16.49
CA GLN A 107 -1.93 -24.47 16.44
C GLN A 107 -3.04 -23.55 15.91
N TYR A 108 -3.81 -24.00 14.93
CA TYR A 108 -4.96 -23.24 14.43
C TYR A 108 -6.05 -23.11 15.50
N THR A 109 -6.38 -24.19 16.19
CA THR A 109 -7.38 -24.16 17.28
C THR A 109 -6.97 -23.22 18.41
N GLU A 110 -5.71 -23.22 18.83
CA GLU A 110 -5.21 -22.30 19.86
C GLU A 110 -5.34 -20.83 19.43
N ARG A 111 -5.04 -20.53 18.16
CA ARG A 111 -5.22 -19.18 17.61
C ARG A 111 -6.68 -18.76 17.58
N VAL A 112 -7.57 -19.67 17.19
CA VAL A 112 -9.02 -19.40 17.17
C VAL A 112 -9.51 -19.11 18.59
N ILE A 113 -9.15 -19.93 19.57
CA ILE A 113 -9.52 -19.73 20.98
C ILE A 113 -9.02 -18.37 21.49
N ALA A 114 -7.75 -18.03 21.21
CA ALA A 114 -7.18 -16.75 21.63
C ALA A 114 -7.87 -15.54 20.97
N LEU A 115 -8.30 -15.67 19.72
CA LEU A 115 -9.05 -14.63 19.01
C LEU A 115 -10.48 -14.52 19.53
N GLU A 116 -11.16 -15.64 19.77
CA GLU A 116 -12.50 -15.67 20.35
C GLU A 116 -12.52 -15.06 21.76
N GLN A 117 -11.51 -15.35 22.59
CA GLN A 117 -11.34 -14.71 23.90
C GLN A 117 -11.19 -13.20 23.77
N LYS A 118 -10.32 -12.72 22.87
CA LYS A 118 -10.17 -11.28 22.61
C LYS A 118 -11.46 -10.63 22.13
N VAL A 119 -12.22 -11.31 21.28
CA VAL A 119 -13.52 -10.82 20.81
C VAL A 119 -14.52 -10.76 21.98
N ALA A 120 -14.56 -11.78 22.84
CA ALA A 120 -15.42 -11.80 24.02
C ALA A 120 -15.05 -10.69 25.04
N GLU A 121 -13.76 -10.43 25.26
CA GLU A 121 -13.28 -9.31 26.08
C GLU A 121 -13.64 -7.94 25.50
N GLN A 122 -13.60 -7.82 24.17
CA GLN A 122 -13.94 -6.58 23.47
C GLN A 122 -15.45 -6.37 23.28
N ALA A 123 -16.25 -7.43 23.34
CA ALA A 123 -17.70 -7.37 23.19
C ALA A 123 -18.38 -6.29 24.06
N PRO A 124 -18.13 -6.19 25.39
CA PRO A 124 -18.76 -5.15 26.21
C PRO A 124 -18.34 -3.73 25.82
N ALA A 125 -17.09 -3.53 25.38
CA ALA A 125 -16.61 -2.22 24.92
C ALA A 125 -17.23 -1.82 23.57
N VAL A 126 -17.40 -2.79 22.68
CA VAL A 126 -18.06 -2.63 21.38
C VAL A 126 -19.55 -2.38 21.56
N GLU A 127 -20.23 -3.15 22.43
CA GLU A 127 -21.63 -2.95 22.80
C GLU A 127 -21.86 -1.59 23.45
N PHE A 128 -20.98 -1.15 24.36
CA PHE A 128 -21.05 0.19 24.94
C PHE A 128 -20.89 1.29 23.88
N ALA A 129 -19.94 1.13 22.95
CA ALA A 129 -19.77 2.06 21.83
C ALA A 129 -21.00 2.09 20.90
N HIS A 130 -21.67 0.94 20.69
CA HIS A 130 -22.92 0.85 19.94
C HIS A 130 -24.12 1.44 20.71
N ALA A 131 -24.24 1.18 22.00
CA ALA A 131 -25.29 1.74 22.85
C ALA A 131 -25.21 3.28 22.91
N ILE A 132 -24.01 3.85 23.02
CA ILE A 132 -23.78 5.30 22.88
C ILE A 132 -24.16 5.81 21.48
N ARG A 133 -23.89 5.02 20.44
CA ARG A 133 -24.22 5.40 19.05
C ARG A 133 -25.74 5.44 18.81
N ASP A 134 -26.49 4.54 19.45
CA ASP A 134 -27.91 4.30 19.19
C ASP A 134 -28.83 5.06 20.17
N THR A 135 -28.30 5.68 21.22
CA THR A 135 -29.06 6.63 22.04
C THR A 135 -29.18 7.98 21.32
N ASN A 136 -30.40 8.46 21.15
CA ASN A 136 -30.71 9.79 20.58
C ASN A 136 -30.25 10.96 21.48
N ASP A 137 -29.63 10.67 22.63
CA ASP A 137 -29.27 11.64 23.65
C ASP A 137 -27.96 12.34 23.29
N ALA A 138 -28.09 13.41 22.50
CA ALA A 138 -26.98 14.32 22.25
C ALA A 138 -26.63 15.09 23.53
N ILE A 139 -25.37 15.02 23.96
CA ILE A 139 -24.89 15.72 25.17
C ILE A 139 -24.31 17.08 24.81
N SER A 140 -24.30 18.02 25.75
CA SER A 140 -23.62 19.30 25.52
C SER A 140 -22.10 19.14 25.40
N ILE A 141 -21.43 20.03 24.67
CA ILE A 141 -19.97 20.04 24.57
C ILE A 141 -19.30 20.13 25.96
N GLY A 142 -19.94 20.82 26.91
CA GLY A 142 -19.46 20.88 28.31
C GLY A 142 -19.56 19.55 29.05
N GLN A 143 -20.59 18.74 28.78
CA GLN A 143 -20.66 17.37 29.32
C GLN A 143 -19.59 16.50 28.67
N MET A 144 -19.39 16.60 27.35
CA MET A 144 -18.32 15.87 26.67
C MET A 144 -16.93 16.25 27.20
N SER A 145 -16.68 17.53 27.52
CA SER A 145 -15.40 17.94 28.10
C SER A 145 -15.14 17.30 29.47
N ALA A 146 -16.19 17.12 30.29
CA ALA A 146 -16.09 16.44 31.57
C ALA A 146 -15.77 14.95 31.39
N VAL A 147 -16.40 14.27 30.41
CA VAL A 147 -16.10 12.87 30.06
C VAL A 147 -14.64 12.69 29.65
N LEU A 148 -14.06 13.66 28.93
CA LEU A 148 -12.67 13.64 28.49
C LEU A 148 -11.65 14.12 29.54
N GLY A 149 -12.11 14.58 30.71
CA GLY A 149 -11.22 15.18 31.72
C GLY A 149 -10.59 16.52 31.31
N ILE A 150 -11.13 17.19 30.28
CA ILE A 150 -10.60 18.46 29.76
C ILE A 150 -11.45 19.62 30.32
N GLY A 151 -10.80 20.66 30.85
CA GLY A 151 -11.50 21.85 31.31
C GLY A 151 -12.36 22.48 30.20
N ARG A 152 -13.65 22.75 30.48
CA ARG A 152 -14.65 23.21 29.50
C ARG A 152 -14.14 24.28 28.53
N ASN A 153 -13.63 25.39 29.05
CA ASN A 153 -13.20 26.51 28.20
C ASN A 153 -11.97 26.15 27.34
N ARG A 154 -11.07 25.30 27.86
CA ARG A 154 -9.92 24.76 27.13
C ARG A 154 -10.38 23.86 25.99
N PHE A 155 -11.40 23.04 26.23
CA PHE A 155 -11.97 22.18 25.20
C PHE A 155 -12.61 23.00 24.07
N PHE A 156 -13.42 24.00 24.39
CA PHE A 156 -13.97 24.92 23.37
C PHE A 156 -12.86 25.62 22.57
N ALA A 157 -11.80 26.08 23.23
CA ALA A 157 -10.66 26.70 22.55
C ALA A 157 -9.98 25.72 21.59
N ARG A 158 -9.77 24.46 21.99
CA ARG A 158 -9.17 23.42 21.14
C ARG A 158 -10.05 23.05 19.97
N LEU A 159 -11.36 22.93 20.17
CA LEU A 159 -12.30 22.66 19.07
C LEU A 159 -12.32 23.79 18.03
N ARG A 160 -12.13 25.05 18.46
CA ARG A 160 -11.99 26.19 17.53
C ARG A 160 -10.65 26.19 16.81
N ALA A 161 -9.56 25.92 17.54
CA ALA A 161 -8.21 25.80 16.96
C ALA A 161 -8.13 24.70 15.91
N ASP A 162 -8.84 23.58 16.13
CA ASP A 162 -8.89 22.44 15.22
C ASP A 162 -9.92 22.63 14.08
N HIS A 163 -10.50 23.82 13.92
CA HIS A 163 -11.56 24.13 12.95
C HIS A 163 -12.76 23.18 13.00
N ILE A 164 -13.11 22.67 14.18
CA ILE A 164 -14.33 21.88 14.40
C ILE A 164 -15.50 22.80 14.74
N LEU A 165 -15.24 23.82 15.56
CA LEU A 165 -16.19 24.89 15.88
C LEU A 165 -15.73 26.23 15.29
N MET A 166 -16.69 27.06 14.93
CA MET A 166 -16.51 28.46 14.55
C MET A 166 -16.38 29.35 15.80
N ALA A 167 -16.13 30.65 15.58
CA ALA A 167 -15.94 31.63 16.65
C ALA A 167 -17.16 31.73 17.60
N ASP A 168 -18.36 31.52 17.06
CA ASP A 168 -19.66 31.53 17.75
C ASP A 168 -20.01 30.19 18.44
N ASN A 169 -19.10 29.21 18.43
CA ASN A 169 -19.30 27.84 18.93
C ASN A 169 -20.28 26.97 18.13
N LEU A 170 -20.64 27.39 16.92
CA LEU A 170 -21.35 26.53 15.99
C LEU A 170 -20.37 25.61 15.24
N PRO A 171 -20.74 24.36 14.97
CA PRO A 171 -19.87 23.43 14.24
C PRO A 171 -19.83 23.79 12.75
N TYR A 172 -18.66 23.63 12.13
CA TYR A 172 -18.56 23.75 10.66
C TYR A 172 -19.48 22.73 9.97
N GLN A 173 -20.02 23.11 8.82
CA GLN A 173 -21.01 22.30 8.09
C GLN A 173 -20.52 20.87 7.81
N THR A 174 -19.25 20.69 7.47
CA THR A 174 -18.60 19.37 7.29
C THR A 174 -18.82 18.41 8.47
N TYR A 175 -18.82 18.92 9.71
CA TYR A 175 -19.01 18.08 10.91
C TYR A 175 -20.49 17.89 11.27
N LYS A 176 -21.37 18.79 10.81
CA LYS A 176 -22.83 18.60 10.85
C LYS A 176 -23.26 17.52 9.87
N ASP A 177 -22.76 17.55 8.64
CA ASP A 177 -23.11 16.60 7.58
C ASP A 177 -22.63 15.17 7.90
N ARG A 178 -21.51 15.05 8.62
CA ARG A 178 -21.03 13.78 9.19
C ARG A 178 -21.86 13.27 10.38
N GLY A 179 -22.82 14.07 10.84
CA GLY A 179 -23.72 13.73 11.94
C GLY A 179 -23.06 13.75 13.31
N TYR A 180 -21.94 14.46 13.50
CA TYR A 180 -21.24 14.52 14.80
C TYR A 180 -21.87 15.52 15.76
N PHE A 181 -22.49 16.57 15.22
CA PHE A 181 -23.10 17.62 16.02
C PHE A 181 -24.52 17.92 15.57
N ARG A 182 -25.38 18.28 16.52
CA ARG A 182 -26.72 18.85 16.29
C ARG A 182 -26.79 20.22 16.94
N VAL A 183 -27.36 21.19 16.25
CA VAL A 183 -27.61 22.53 16.80
C VAL A 183 -29.08 22.60 17.17
N ILE A 184 -29.37 23.05 18.40
CA ILE A 184 -30.74 23.29 18.87
C ILE A 184 -30.91 24.75 19.24
N GLU A 185 -32.13 25.27 19.13
CA GLU A 185 -32.49 26.55 19.72
C GLU A 185 -32.60 26.40 21.25
N SER A 186 -32.14 27.41 21.95
CA SER A 186 -32.23 27.57 23.39
C SER A 186 -32.69 28.99 23.64
N VAL A 187 -33.46 29.24 24.68
CA VAL A 187 -33.89 30.59 25.04
C VAL A 187 -33.30 30.92 26.40
N TRP A 188 -32.70 32.11 26.53
CA TRP A 188 -32.38 32.67 27.82
C TRP A 188 -33.29 33.87 28.09
N ILE A 189 -33.68 34.05 29.33
CA ILE A 189 -34.57 35.13 29.76
C ILE A 189 -33.71 36.16 30.48
N ASP A 190 -33.85 37.44 30.10
CA ASP A 190 -33.14 38.53 30.77
C ASP A 190 -33.84 39.00 32.05
N ASP A 191 -33.23 39.96 32.74
CA ASP A 191 -33.79 40.54 33.97
C ASP A 191 -35.14 41.27 33.72
N ALA A 192 -35.40 41.67 32.47
CA ALA A 192 -36.66 42.27 32.02
C ALA A 192 -37.74 41.23 31.65
N LYS A 193 -37.45 39.93 31.81
CA LYS A 193 -38.29 38.79 31.44
C LYS A 193 -38.53 38.65 29.93
N GLU A 194 -37.66 39.22 29.10
CA GLU A 194 -37.72 39.05 27.65
C GLU A 194 -36.97 37.78 27.19
N PRO A 195 -37.56 36.95 26.31
CA PRO A 195 -36.91 35.74 25.80
C PRO A 195 -35.95 36.06 24.64
N HIS A 196 -34.70 35.64 24.78
CA HIS A 196 -33.66 35.77 23.78
C HIS A 196 -33.28 34.40 23.20
N PRO A 197 -33.62 34.10 21.94
CA PRO A 197 -33.22 32.86 21.30
C PRO A 197 -31.72 32.84 21.02
N THR A 198 -31.10 31.71 21.30
CA THR A 198 -29.70 31.40 21.06
C THR A 198 -29.60 29.97 20.54
N PHE A 199 -28.42 29.60 20.04
CA PHE A 199 -28.17 28.26 19.50
C PHE A 199 -27.18 27.52 20.38
N LYS A 200 -27.48 26.25 20.66
CA LYS A 200 -26.63 25.36 21.46
C LYS A 200 -26.20 24.16 20.65
N THR A 201 -24.89 23.94 20.58
CA THR A 201 -24.29 22.77 19.93
C THR A 201 -24.28 21.57 20.88
N LEU A 202 -24.85 20.46 20.42
CA LEU A 202 -24.85 19.15 21.09
C LEU A 202 -24.02 18.15 20.29
N VAL A 203 -23.39 17.21 21.00
CA VAL A 203 -22.55 16.13 20.50
C VAL A 203 -23.38 14.85 20.42
N THR A 204 -23.57 14.32 19.22
CA THR A 204 -24.30 13.04 19.00
C THR A 204 -23.44 11.86 19.45
N GLY A 205 -24.02 10.65 19.58
CA GLY A 205 -23.24 9.44 19.87
C GLY A 205 -22.05 9.22 18.92
N ARG A 206 -22.22 9.48 17.62
CA ARG A 206 -21.13 9.45 16.63
C ARG A 206 -20.08 10.55 16.90
N GLY A 207 -20.53 11.75 17.30
CA GLY A 207 -19.65 12.84 17.69
C GLY A 207 -18.83 12.51 18.94
N GLN A 208 -19.42 11.82 19.93
CA GLN A 208 -18.72 11.41 21.14
C GLN A 208 -17.57 10.44 20.81
N VAL A 209 -17.81 9.43 19.96
CA VAL A 209 -16.77 8.50 19.49
C VAL A 209 -15.67 9.23 18.72
N PHE A 210 -16.04 10.17 17.84
CA PHE A 210 -15.08 10.98 17.09
C PHE A 210 -14.18 11.81 18.02
N LEU A 211 -14.77 12.50 18.99
CA LEU A 211 -14.05 13.33 19.95
C LEU A 211 -13.21 12.49 20.91
N GLN A 212 -13.70 11.33 21.36
CA GLN A 212 -12.93 10.39 22.18
C GLN A 212 -11.69 9.87 21.45
N ARG A 213 -11.80 9.50 20.17
CA ARG A 213 -10.64 9.06 19.38
C ARG A 213 -9.64 10.19 19.15
N LYS A 214 -10.11 11.42 19.00
CA LYS A 214 -9.26 12.57 18.71
C LYS A 214 -8.56 13.15 19.95
N TYR A 215 -9.22 13.14 21.10
CA TYR A 215 -8.75 13.83 22.31
C TYR A 215 -8.61 12.91 23.54
N GLY A 216 -9.09 11.67 23.50
CA GLY A 216 -9.07 10.75 24.64
C GLY A 216 -7.69 10.20 25.02
N ALA A 217 -6.69 10.30 24.14
CA ALA A 217 -5.32 9.87 24.41
C ALA A 217 -4.46 10.93 25.14
N GLU A 218 -4.93 12.19 25.24
CA GLU A 218 -4.21 13.27 25.94
C GLU A 218 -4.57 13.37 27.45
N ALA A 219 -5.46 12.49 27.94
CA ALA A 219 -5.97 12.51 29.32
C ALA A 219 -5.44 11.36 30.22
N ALA A 220 -4.50 10.54 29.71
CA ALA A 220 -3.85 9.45 30.44
C ALA A 220 -2.41 9.81 30.82
#